data_AF-A0A537DZQ2-F1
#
_entry.id   AF-A0A537DZQ2-F1
#
_cell.length_a   1.000
_cell.length_b   1.000
_cell.length_c   1.000
_cell.angle_alpha   90.00
_cell.angle_beta   90.00
_cell.angle_gamma   90.00
#
_symmetry.space_group_name_H-M   'P 1'
#
loop_
_entity.id
_entity.type
_entity.pdbx_description
1 polymer ?
#
loop_
_entity_poly.entity_id
_entity_poly.type
_entity_poly.pdbx_seq_one_letter_code
_entity_poly.pdbx_strand_id
1 'polypeptide(L)'
;PDYKLMHLPSTPVKTLEEHCRVAREEGLRYVYVGNVPGHPWEHTYCPECKNIAIKRYGFDITGWNLDEKNRCTNCGYQLPIFGQLSSSVSEDRFLPIVN
;
A
#
# COMPACT_ATOMS: atom_id res chain seq x y z
N PRO A 1 -6.91 -6.39 -12.35
CA PRO A 1 -7.06 -7.59 -13.21
C PRO A 1 -8.18 -7.38 -14.23
N ASP A 2 -7.79 -7.38 -15.49
CA ASP A 2 -8.55 -7.06 -16.70
C ASP A 2 -8.36 -8.16 -17.76
N TYR A 3 -8.03 -9.38 -17.32
CA TYR A 3 -7.69 -10.48 -18.22
C TYR A 3 -8.83 -10.73 -19.23
N LYS A 4 -8.54 -10.48 -20.51
CA LYS A 4 -9.46 -10.52 -21.67
C LYS A 4 -10.47 -9.36 -21.77
N LEU A 5 -10.41 -8.36 -20.90
CA LEU A 5 -11.28 -7.17 -20.93
C LEU A 5 -10.63 -6.04 -21.73
N MET A 6 -10.56 -6.20 -23.06
CA MET A 6 -9.81 -5.30 -23.95
C MET A 6 -10.60 -4.07 -24.45
N HIS A 7 -11.91 -4.02 -24.22
CA HIS A 7 -12.82 -3.06 -24.86
C HIS A 7 -13.30 -1.92 -23.95
N LEU A 8 -12.91 -1.95 -22.67
CA LEU A 8 -13.20 -0.90 -21.71
C LEU A 8 -11.90 -0.22 -21.28
N PRO A 9 -11.91 1.10 -21.02
CA PRO A 9 -10.77 1.75 -20.41
C PRO A 9 -10.61 1.28 -18.97
N SER A 10 -9.39 1.40 -18.43
CA SER A 10 -9.16 1.26 -16.99
C SER A 10 -10.07 2.19 -16.19
N THR A 11 -10.47 1.74 -15.00
CA THR A 11 -11.22 2.59 -14.06
C THR A 11 -10.46 3.90 -13.84
N PRO A 12 -11.08 5.08 -14.08
CA PRO A 12 -10.41 6.36 -13.88
C PRO A 12 -9.89 6.52 -12.46
N VAL A 13 -8.69 7.09 -12.30
CA VAL A 13 -8.06 7.31 -10.98
C VAL A 13 -8.98 8.10 -10.05
N LYS A 14 -9.65 9.14 -10.57
CA LYS A 14 -10.63 9.93 -9.81
C LYS A 14 -11.74 9.09 -9.19
N THR A 15 -12.20 8.06 -9.90
CA THR A 15 -13.21 7.13 -9.37
C THR A 15 -12.63 6.34 -8.20
N LEU A 16 -11.38 5.88 -8.29
CA LEU A 16 -10.71 5.16 -7.20
C LEU A 16 -10.48 6.06 -5.97
N GLU A 17 -10.09 7.31 -6.18
CA GLU A 17 -9.92 8.32 -5.13
C GLU A 17 -11.24 8.57 -4.38
N GLU A 18 -12.35 8.67 -5.11
CA GLU A 18 -13.68 8.87 -4.53
C GLU A 18 -14.11 7.67 -3.67
N HIS A 19 -13.85 6.44 -4.12
CA HIS A 19 -14.09 5.26 -3.30
C HIS A 19 -13.21 5.25 -2.05
N CYS A 20 -11.95 5.70 -2.16
CA CYS A 20 -11.07 5.83 -1.00
C CYS A 20 -11.58 6.85 0.01
N ARG A 21 -12.17 7.96 -0.46
CA ARG A 21 -12.81 8.97 0.38
C ARG A 21 -13.98 8.36 1.17
N VAL A 22 -14.94 7.76 0.47
CA VAL A 22 -16.13 7.13 1.10
C VAL A 22 -15.72 6.07 2.10
N ALA A 23 -14.81 5.15 1.74
CA ALA A 23 -14.33 4.10 2.63
C ALA A 23 -13.76 4.64 3.96
N ARG A 24 -13.08 5.79 3.92
CA ARG A 24 -12.52 6.43 5.12
C ARG A 24 -13.54 7.15 5.96
N GLU A 25 -14.54 7.76 5.31
CA GLU A 25 -15.69 8.36 5.99
C GLU A 25 -16.49 7.30 6.75
N GLU A 26 -16.59 6.09 6.19
CA GLU A 26 -17.16 4.90 6.85
C GLU A 26 -16.24 4.29 7.94
N GLY A 27 -15.08 4.90 8.21
CA GLY A 27 -14.20 4.52 9.32
C GLY A 27 -13.13 3.48 8.98
N LEU A 28 -12.95 3.09 7.70
CA LEU A 28 -11.85 2.22 7.32
C LEU A 28 -10.51 2.94 7.46
N ARG A 29 -9.61 2.37 8.28
CA ARG A 29 -8.31 2.98 8.64
C ARG A 29 -7.24 2.79 7.56
N TYR A 30 -7.29 1.69 6.84
CA TYR A 30 -6.28 1.28 5.86
C TYR A 30 -6.96 1.04 4.51
N VAL A 31 -7.00 2.10 3.70
CA VAL A 31 -7.62 2.08 2.38
C VAL A 31 -6.56 2.38 1.34
N TYR A 32 -6.52 1.56 0.28
CA TYR A 32 -5.48 1.60 -0.72
C TYR A 32 -6.03 1.74 -2.13
N VAL A 33 -5.29 2.45 -2.98
CA VAL A 33 -5.46 2.42 -4.43
C VAL A 33 -4.44 1.45 -5.01
N GLY A 34 -4.92 0.37 -5.64
CA GLY A 34 -4.08 -0.61 -6.33
C GLY A 34 -4.02 -0.37 -7.85
N ASN A 35 -3.05 -0.99 -8.52
CA ASN A 35 -2.83 -0.88 -9.99
C ASN A 35 -2.60 0.54 -10.52
N VAL A 36 -2.22 1.48 -9.65
CA VAL A 36 -1.80 2.84 -10.00
C VAL A 36 -0.45 3.09 -9.32
N PRO A 37 0.66 2.51 -9.82
CA PRO A 37 1.96 2.60 -9.17
C PRO A 37 2.41 4.06 -9.00
N GLY A 38 2.91 4.41 -7.83
CA GLY A 38 3.32 5.78 -7.47
C GLY A 38 2.19 6.63 -6.86
N HIS A 39 0.97 6.12 -6.77
CA HIS A 39 -0.16 6.85 -6.20
C HIS A 39 -0.02 6.99 -4.68
N PRO A 40 -0.28 8.16 -4.05
CA PRO A 40 -0.12 8.33 -2.59
C PRO A 40 -0.89 7.29 -1.75
N TRP A 41 -2.09 6.92 -2.18
CA TRP A 41 -2.89 5.87 -1.53
C TRP A 41 -2.39 4.43 -1.74
N GLU A 42 -1.21 4.20 -2.30
CA GLU A 42 -0.56 2.87 -2.22
C GLU A 42 0.26 2.71 -0.93
N HIS A 43 0.55 3.81 -0.21
CA HIS A 43 1.30 3.78 1.04
C HIS A 43 0.44 3.37 2.23
N THR A 44 1.05 2.74 3.23
CA THR A 44 0.44 2.53 4.54
C THR A 44 0.70 3.75 5.41
N TYR A 45 -0.35 4.48 5.78
CA TYR A 45 -0.28 5.61 6.69
C TYR A 45 -0.60 5.18 8.13
N CYS A 46 0.09 5.78 9.10
CA CYS A 46 -0.25 5.65 10.51
C CYS A 46 -1.65 6.27 10.75
N PRO A 47 -2.62 5.53 11.33
CA PRO A 47 -3.95 6.08 11.54
C PRO A 47 -3.98 7.18 12.62
N GLU A 48 -2.98 7.22 13.50
CA GLU A 48 -2.87 8.22 14.57
C GLU A 48 -2.21 9.51 14.05
N CYS A 49 -0.93 9.47 13.65
CA CYS A 49 -0.18 10.68 13.27
C CYS A 49 -0.18 11.00 11.77
N LYS A 50 -0.81 10.18 10.93
CA LYS A 50 -0.91 10.34 9.47
C LYS A 50 0.42 10.33 8.68
N ASN A 51 1.55 10.11 9.34
CA ASN A 51 2.82 9.88 8.65
C ASN A 51 2.84 8.53 7.92
N ILE A 52 3.63 8.45 6.86
CA ILE A 52 3.84 7.21 6.11
C ILE A 52 4.55 6.21 7.04
N ALA A 53 3.90 5.11 7.34
CA ALA A 53 4.46 4.01 8.11
C ALA A 53 5.18 3.00 7.21
N ILE A 54 4.61 2.71 6.04
CA ILE A 54 5.26 1.89 5.01
C ILE A 54 5.08 2.57 3.65
N LYS A 55 6.19 2.93 3.00
CA LYS A 55 6.19 3.51 1.66
C LYS A 55 6.26 2.39 0.62
N ARG A 56 5.47 2.51 -0.43
CA ARG A 56 5.37 1.51 -1.49
C ARG A 56 5.53 2.15 -2.86
N TYR A 57 5.85 1.31 -3.85
CA TYR A 57 5.74 1.61 -5.26
C TYR A 57 5.27 0.34 -5.97
N GLY A 58 3.99 0.25 -6.31
CA GLY A 58 3.41 -1.01 -6.76
C GLY A 58 3.62 -2.14 -5.74
N PHE A 59 4.33 -3.20 -6.13
CA PHE A 59 4.63 -4.34 -5.25
C PHE A 59 5.89 -4.17 -4.39
N ASP A 60 6.61 -3.05 -4.53
CA ASP A 60 7.86 -2.81 -3.81
C ASP A 60 7.62 -2.08 -2.49
N ILE A 61 8.41 -2.43 -1.48
CA ILE A 61 8.54 -1.66 -0.24
C ILE A 61 9.74 -0.74 -0.40
N THR A 62 9.50 0.57 -0.41
CA THR A 62 10.53 1.60 -0.64
C THR A 62 10.84 2.41 0.63
N GLY A 63 10.17 2.11 1.74
CA GLY A 63 10.44 2.70 3.04
C GLY A 63 9.69 1.97 4.16
N TRP A 64 10.37 1.80 5.29
CA TRP A 64 9.87 1.09 6.46
C TRP A 64 10.08 1.95 7.71
N ASN A 65 9.03 2.66 8.13
CA ASN A 65 9.06 3.59 9.27
C ASN A 65 8.36 2.98 10.48
N LEU A 66 8.70 1.72 10.75
CA LEU A 66 8.24 0.95 11.90
C LEU A 66 9.44 0.48 12.72
N ASP A 67 9.28 0.46 14.04
CA ASP A 67 10.28 -0.12 14.95
C ASP A 67 10.23 -1.66 14.96
N GLU A 68 11.09 -2.28 15.76
CA GLU A 68 11.19 -3.75 15.88
C GLU A 68 9.93 -4.43 16.44
N LYS A 69 8.99 -3.65 16.98
CA LYS A 69 7.69 -4.10 17.49
C LYS A 69 6.54 -3.70 16.55
N ASN A 70 6.84 -3.24 15.33
CA ASN A 70 5.87 -2.75 14.35
C ASN A 70 5.07 -1.54 14.82
N ARG A 71 5.66 -0.68 15.66
CA ARG A 71 5.09 0.61 16.04
C ARG A 71 5.59 1.71 15.14
N CYS A 72 4.75 2.72 14.88
CA CYS A 72 5.13 3.89 14.09
C CYS A 72 6.31 4.62 14.74
N THR A 73 7.40 4.83 14.00
CA THR A 73 8.59 5.52 14.52
C THR A 73 8.34 6.99 14.83
N ASN A 74 7.27 7.59 14.31
CA ASN A 74 6.93 8.99 14.54
C ASN A 74 6.07 9.23 15.79
N CYS A 75 5.16 8.31 16.15
CA CYS A 75 4.24 8.53 17.29
C CYS A 75 4.08 7.34 18.24
N GLY A 76 4.68 6.18 17.94
CA GLY A 76 4.58 4.99 18.77
C GLY A 76 3.30 4.17 18.60
N TYR A 77 2.38 4.54 17.69
CA TYR A 77 1.18 3.76 17.42
C TYR A 77 1.51 2.32 17.03
N GLN A 78 0.89 1.33 17.67
CA GLN A 78 1.01 -0.07 17.27
C GLN A 78 0.20 -0.33 15.98
N LEU A 79 0.88 -0.51 14.85
CA LEU A 79 0.19 -0.92 13.62
C LEU A 79 -0.13 -2.42 13.67
N PRO A 80 -1.24 -2.86 13.04
CA PRO A 80 -1.59 -4.27 12.90
C PRO A 80 -0.77 -4.92 11.77
N ILE A 81 0.56 -4.80 11.85
CA ILE A 81 1.52 -5.39 10.93
C ILE A 81 2.21 -6.55 11.67
N PHE A 82 2.29 -7.69 11.00
CA PHE A 82 2.92 -8.90 11.51
C PHE A 82 4.09 -9.29 10.60
N GLY A 83 5.14 -9.83 11.21
CA GLY A 83 6.40 -10.11 10.52
C GLY A 83 7.34 -8.91 10.48
N GLN A 84 8.44 -9.09 9.76
CA GLN A 84 9.52 -8.12 9.62
C GLN A 84 9.83 -7.92 8.13
N LEU A 85 10.48 -6.80 7.80
CA LEU A 85 11.00 -6.61 6.46
C LEU A 85 12.08 -7.65 6.18
N SER A 86 11.83 -8.55 5.21
CA SER A 86 12.82 -9.56 4.83
C SER A 86 14.02 -8.91 4.15
N SER A 87 15.22 -9.34 4.55
CA SER A 87 16.48 -8.97 3.88
C SER A 87 16.74 -9.78 2.60
N SER A 88 16.08 -10.92 2.42
CA SER A 88 16.26 -11.84 1.28
C SER A 88 15.23 -11.65 0.17
N VAL A 89 14.50 -10.52 0.14
CA VAL A 89 13.45 -10.26 -0.88
C VAL A 89 13.98 -10.40 -2.31
N SER A 90 15.22 -10.00 -2.59
CA SER A 90 15.81 -10.15 -3.92
C SER A 90 16.03 -11.61 -4.34
N GLU A 91 16.14 -12.52 -3.38
CA GLU A 91 16.41 -13.95 -3.61
C GLU A 91 15.11 -14.76 -3.63
N ASP A 92 14.16 -14.41 -2.76
CA ASP A 92 12.93 -15.19 -2.54
C ASP A 92 11.73 -14.72 -3.35
N ARG A 93 11.80 -13.54 -3.98
CA ARG A 93 10.65 -12.97 -4.67
C ARG A 93 10.39 -13.71 -5.98
N PHE A 94 9.17 -14.23 -6.10
CA PHE A 94 8.64 -14.71 -7.36
C PHE A 94 8.55 -13.55 -8.36
N LEU A 95 9.53 -13.45 -9.26
CA LEU A 95 9.48 -12.53 -10.38
C LEU A 95 8.66 -13.17 -11.50
N PRO A 96 7.65 -12.48 -12.07
CA PRO A 96 6.99 -12.98 -13.26
C PRO A 96 8.06 -13.13 -14.36
N ILE A 97 8.06 -14.27 -15.04
CA ILE A 97 8.88 -14.46 -16.24
C ILE A 97 8.28 -13.52 -17.30
N VAL A 98 8.96 -12.40 -17.53
CA VAL A 98 8.63 -11.49 -18.63
C VAL A 98 9.35 -12.04 -19.85
N ASN A 99 8.60 -12.69 -20.75
CA ASN A 99 9.09 -13.11 -22.06
C ASN A 99 9.05 -11.96 -23.05
#